data_AF-R5I108-F1
#
_entry.id   AF-R5I108-F1
#
_cell.length_a   1.000
_cell.length_b   1.000
_cell.length_c   1.000
_cell.angle_alpha   90.00
_cell.angle_beta   90.00
_cell.angle_gamma   90.00
#
_symmetry.space_group_name_H-M   'P 1'
#
loop_
_entity.id
_entity.type
_entity.pdbx_description
1 polymer ?
#
loop_
_entity_poly.entity_id
_entity_poly.type
_entity_poly.pdbx_seq_one_letter_code
_entity_poly.pdbx_strand_id
1 'polypeptide(L)'
;MKKGLLQNILGGQILAGGAFSRHWKFILYIFALVILYISIHFGIRNTMQRMISNEDTLRNLRSEYMGKYTRLLYTGKRGEIEQLLQDNSLDLTAPVNPPVRVKIEED
;
A
#
# COMPACT_ATOMS: atom_id res chain seq x y z
N MET A 1 24.22 21.26 -38.05
CA MET A 1 24.72 22.33 -37.14
C MET A 1 24.46 22.11 -35.64
N LYS A 2 23.48 21.32 -35.18
CA LYS A 2 23.16 21.19 -33.74
C LYS A 2 24.07 20.23 -32.92
N LYS A 3 24.78 19.29 -33.57
CA LYS A 3 25.67 18.33 -32.87
C LYS A 3 26.95 18.97 -32.32
N GLY A 4 27.51 19.96 -33.02
CA GLY A 4 28.71 20.67 -32.55
C GLY A 4 28.46 21.52 -31.29
N LEU A 5 27.26 22.06 -31.12
CA LEU A 5 26.88 22.79 -29.90
C LEU A 5 26.82 21.88 -28.68
N LEU A 6 26.19 20.70 -28.78
CA LEU A 6 26.15 19.73 -27.70
C LEU A 6 27.54 19.19 -27.35
N GLN A 7 28.37 18.94 -28.35
CA GLN A 7 29.76 18.48 -28.15
C GLN A 7 30.66 19.57 -27.56
N ASN A 8 30.47 20.84 -27.92
CA ASN A 8 31.23 21.96 -27.35
C ASN A 8 30.78 22.33 -25.93
N ILE A 9 29.52 22.07 -25.59
CA ILE A 9 28.97 22.22 -24.22
C ILE A 9 29.48 21.08 -23.33
N LEU A 10 29.46 19.82 -23.80
CA LEU A 10 29.95 18.66 -23.06
C LEU A 10 31.49 18.56 -23.01
N GLY A 11 32.18 19.10 -24.02
CA GLY A 11 33.64 19.04 -24.18
C GLY A 11 34.43 20.13 -23.45
N GLY A 12 33.78 20.96 -22.62
CA GLY A 12 34.47 21.92 -21.76
C GLY A 12 34.98 23.20 -22.46
N GLN A 13 34.77 23.37 -23.76
CA GLN A 13 35.27 24.54 -24.49
C GLN A 13 34.51 25.84 -24.14
N ILE A 14 33.25 25.74 -23.70
CA ILE A 14 32.52 26.88 -23.10
C ILE A 14 33.06 27.25 -21.71
N LEU A 15 33.63 26.30 -20.97
CA LEU A 15 34.25 26.57 -19.66
C LEU A 15 35.59 27.32 -19.79
N ALA A 16 36.29 27.15 -20.91
CA ALA A 16 37.59 27.76 -21.16
C ALA A 16 37.53 29.21 -21.70
N GLY A 17 36.34 29.69 -22.10
CA GLY A 17 36.15 31.07 -22.54
C GLY A 17 36.30 32.05 -21.35
N GLY A 18 37.10 33.11 -21.51
CA GLY A 18 37.49 34.02 -20.41
C GLY A 18 36.33 34.65 -19.60
N ALA A 19 35.09 34.65 -20.10
CA ALA A 19 33.91 35.06 -19.35
C ALA A 19 33.46 34.04 -18.29
N PHE A 20 33.72 32.74 -18.49
CA PHE A 20 33.30 31.67 -17.59
C PHE A 20 34.25 31.51 -16.40
N SER A 21 35.55 31.69 -16.61
CA SER A 21 36.56 31.75 -15.54
C SER A 21 36.21 32.78 -14.45
N ARG A 22 35.66 33.94 -14.86
CA ARG A 22 35.23 35.01 -13.94
C ARG A 22 34.10 34.58 -13.00
N HIS A 23 33.24 33.65 -13.43
CA HIS A 23 32.06 33.21 -12.68
C HIS A 23 32.12 31.76 -12.21
N TRP A 24 33.29 31.12 -12.23
CA TRP A 24 33.44 29.68 -11.93
C TRP A 24 32.80 29.26 -10.59
N LYS A 25 32.87 30.12 -9.55
CA LYS A 25 32.23 29.90 -8.24
C LYS A 25 30.70 29.79 -8.32
N PHE A 26 30.07 30.55 -9.21
CA PHE A 26 28.63 30.53 -9.44
C PHE A 26 28.18 29.24 -10.14
N ILE A 27 28.98 28.75 -11.10
CA ILE A 27 28.73 27.47 -11.74
C ILE A 27 28.87 26.31 -10.75
N LEU A 28 29.90 26.33 -9.90
CA LEU A 28 30.05 25.34 -8.83
C LEU A 28 28.83 25.34 -7.90
N TYR A 29 28.32 26.52 -7.56
CA TYR A 29 27.11 26.64 -6.73
C TYR A 29 25.88 25.99 -7.38
N ILE A 30 25.63 26.26 -8.66
CA ILE A 30 24.54 25.62 -9.41
C ILE A 30 24.73 24.11 -9.47
N PHE A 31 25.96 23.65 -9.72
CA PHE A 31 26.27 22.23 -9.77
C PHE A 31 25.99 21.53 -8.43
N ALA A 32 26.38 22.15 -7.32
CA ALA A 32 26.06 21.66 -5.97
C ALA A 32 24.54 21.63 -5.74
N LEU A 33 23.81 22.65 -6.20
CA LEU A 33 22.36 22.72 -6.08
C LEU A 33 21.65 21.62 -6.91
N VAL A 34 22.18 21.30 -8.10
CA VAL A 34 21.67 20.19 -8.92
C VAL A 34 21.91 18.85 -8.24
N ILE A 35 23.10 18.62 -7.68
CA ILE A 35 23.39 17.39 -6.93
C ILE A 35 22.46 17.27 -5.72
N LEU A 36 22.27 18.36 -4.97
CA LEU A 36 21.35 18.39 -3.83
C LEU A 36 19.91 18.08 -4.26
N TYR A 37 19.46 18.67 -5.36
CA TYR A 37 18.13 18.40 -5.93
C TYR A 37 17.95 16.92 -6.29
N ILE A 38 18.93 16.32 -6.98
CA ILE A 38 18.90 14.90 -7.34
C ILE A 38 18.85 14.03 -6.08
N SER A 39 19.63 14.37 -5.05
CA SER A 39 19.66 13.64 -3.78
C SER A 39 18.31 13.67 -3.06
N ILE A 40 17.71 14.86 -2.93
CA ILE A 40 16.37 15.04 -2.33
C ILE A 40 15.31 14.27 -3.13
N HIS A 41 15.33 14.42 -4.45
CA HIS A 41 14.39 13.73 -5.33
C HIS A 41 14.51 12.20 -5.20
N PHE A 42 15.74 11.67 -5.08
CA PHE A 42 15.95 10.24 -4.92
C PHE A 42 15.42 9.73 -3.57
N GLY A 43 15.62 10.48 -2.49
CA GLY A 43 15.06 10.15 -1.16
C GLY A 43 13.54 10.06 -1.17
N ILE A 44 12.87 11.03 -1.80
CA ILE A 44 11.40 11.05 -1.92
C ILE A 44 10.91 9.83 -2.72
N ARG A 45 11.59 9.48 -3.82
CA ARG A 45 11.22 8.35 -4.68
C ARG A 45 11.22 7.02 -3.92
N ASN A 46 12.23 6.78 -3.09
CA ASN A 46 12.31 5.55 -2.30
C ASN A 46 11.19 5.46 -1.26
N THR A 47 10.88 6.58 -0.58
CA THR A 47 9.77 6.63 0.38
C THR A 47 8.42 6.40 -0.29
N MET A 48 8.20 7.01 -1.47
CA MET A 48 6.97 6.84 -2.24
C MET A 48 6.77 5.39 -2.67
N GLN A 49 7.82 4.70 -3.13
CA GLN A 49 7.73 3.28 -3.48
C GLN A 49 7.36 2.40 -2.29
N ARG A 50 7.91 2.69 -1.10
CA ARG A 50 7.55 1.96 0.13
C ARG A 50 6.10 2.19 0.53
N MET A 51 5.61 3.42 0.39
CA MET A 51 4.21 3.75 0.66
C MET A 51 3.27 2.96 -0.25
N ILE A 52 3.54 2.94 -1.56
CA ILE A 52 2.73 2.20 -2.54
C ILE A 52 2.70 0.71 -2.19
N SER A 53 3.86 0.11 -1.91
CA SER A 53 3.92 -1.31 -1.52
C SER A 53 3.15 -1.61 -0.24
N ASN A 54 3.19 -0.72 0.75
CA ASN A 54 2.46 -0.89 2.00
C ASN A 54 0.95 -0.73 1.80
N GLU A 55 0.53 0.17 0.92
CA GLU A 55 -0.89 0.35 0.60
C GLU A 55 -1.46 -0.88 -0.11
N ASP A 56 -0.69 -1.47 -1.02
CA ASP A 56 -1.07 -2.73 -1.68
C ASP A 56 -1.18 -3.89 -0.70
N THR A 57 -0.26 -4.02 0.26
CA THR A 57 -0.35 -5.08 1.28
C THR A 57 -1.55 -4.89 2.20
N LEU A 58 -1.83 -3.66 2.62
CA LEU A 58 -3.03 -3.33 3.40
C LEU A 58 -4.32 -3.62 2.63
N ARG A 59 -4.36 -3.31 1.33
CA ARG A 59 -5.50 -3.62 0.47
C ARG A 59 -5.73 -5.13 0.35
N ASN A 60 -4.66 -5.90 0.15
CA ASN A 60 -4.77 -7.36 0.09
C ASN A 60 -5.27 -7.95 1.43
N LEU A 61 -4.69 -7.51 2.55
CA LEU A 61 -5.08 -7.97 3.88
C LEU A 61 -6.56 -7.65 4.18
N ARG A 62 -7.03 -6.47 3.77
CA ARG A 62 -8.44 -6.09 3.90
C ARG A 62 -9.36 -7.01 3.10
N SER A 63 -8.96 -7.35 1.88
CA SER A 63 -9.70 -8.28 1.01
C SER A 63 -9.79 -9.67 1.64
N GLU A 64 -8.67 -10.21 2.13
CA GLU A 64 -8.64 -11.50 2.81
C GLU A 64 -9.49 -11.54 4.08
N TYR A 65 -9.40 -10.48 4.91
CA TYR A 65 -10.23 -10.34 6.10
C TYR A 65 -11.72 -10.35 5.74
N MET A 66 -12.13 -9.55 4.76
CA MET A 66 -13.52 -9.48 4.33
C MET A 66 -14.02 -10.83 3.79
N GLY A 67 -13.18 -11.52 3.02
CA GLY A 67 -13.49 -12.87 2.53
C GLY A 67 -13.69 -13.88 3.67
N LYS A 68 -12.77 -13.93 4.63
CA LYS A 68 -12.88 -14.81 5.81
C LYS A 68 -14.10 -14.46 6.67
N TYR A 69 -14.33 -13.18 6.90
CA TYR A 69 -15.49 -12.70 7.66
C TYR A 69 -16.81 -13.09 6.99
N THR A 70 -16.91 -12.90 5.67
CA THR A 70 -18.10 -13.30 4.89
C THR A 70 -18.32 -14.82 4.95
N ARG A 71 -17.24 -15.62 4.88
CA ARG A 71 -17.33 -17.07 5.03
C ARG A 71 -17.82 -17.48 6.42
N LEU A 72 -17.31 -16.85 7.48
CA LEU A 72 -17.76 -17.08 8.85
C LEU A 72 -19.24 -16.73 9.03
N LEU A 73 -19.67 -15.59 8.48
CA LEU A 73 -21.08 -15.21 8.51
C LEU A 73 -21.95 -16.21 7.76
N TYR A 74 -21.48 -16.73 6.62
CA TYR A 74 -22.20 -17.72 5.84
C TYR A 74 -22.37 -19.04 6.60
N THR A 75 -21.29 -19.58 7.16
CA THR A 75 -21.33 -20.79 8.00
C THR A 75 -22.12 -20.59 9.29
N GLY A 76 -22.18 -19.36 9.82
CA GLY A 76 -23.00 -19.02 10.98
C GLY A 76 -24.50 -18.88 10.68
N LYS A 77 -24.94 -18.94 9.41
CA LYS A 77 -26.37 -18.87 9.07
C LYS A 77 -27.05 -20.14 9.53
N ARG A 78 -28.19 -19.99 10.21
CA ARG A 78 -29.02 -21.10 10.72
C ARG A 78 -29.28 -22.19 9.68
N GLY A 79 -29.62 -21.82 8.45
CA GLY A 79 -29.87 -22.80 7.38
C GLY A 79 -28.63 -23.61 6.93
N GLU A 80 -27.43 -23.03 7.02
CA GLU A 80 -26.17 -23.75 6.74
C GLU A 80 -25.79 -24.64 7.91
N ILE A 81 -26.00 -24.18 9.15
CA ILE A 81 -25.80 -24.98 10.36
C ILE A 81 -26.74 -26.20 10.37
N GLU A 82 -28.01 -26.02 9.99
CA GLU A 82 -28.99 -27.12 9.89
C GLU A 82 -28.58 -28.14 8.82
N GLN A 83 -28.08 -27.69 7.66
CA GLN A 83 -27.51 -28.59 6.64
C GLN A 83 -26.26 -29.33 7.15
N LEU A 84 -25.33 -28.63 7.79
CA LEU A 84 -24.13 -29.22 8.38
C LEU A 84 -24.46 -30.25 9.48
N LEU A 85 -25.48 -30.00 10.30
CA LEU A 85 -25.96 -30.95 11.31
C LEU A 85 -26.56 -32.21 10.67
N GLN A 86 -27.31 -32.03 9.58
CA GLN A 86 -27.89 -33.13 8.81
C GLN A 86 -26.82 -33.99 8.12
N ASP A 87 -25.81 -33.35 7.52
CA ASP A 87 -24.68 -34.03 6.86
C ASP A 87 -23.78 -34.77 7.87
N ASN A 88 -23.64 -34.25 9.10
CA ASN A 88 -22.86 -34.89 10.17
C ASN A 88 -23.68 -35.90 11.00
N SER A 89 -24.92 -36.23 10.59
CA SER A 89 -25.79 -37.20 11.26
C SER A 89 -26.04 -36.87 12.75
N LEU A 90 -26.11 -35.59 13.09
CA LEU A 90 -26.41 -35.11 14.44
C LEU A 90 -27.91 -34.85 14.55
N ASP A 91 -28.60 -35.54 15.47
CA ASP A 91 -30.05 -35.46 15.67
C ASP A 91 -30.47 -34.22 16.47
N LEU A 92 -29.90 -33.06 16.11
CA LEU A 92 -30.13 -31.77 16.76
C LEU A 92 -31.10 -30.94 15.93
N THR A 93 -32.34 -30.83 16.41
CA THR A 93 -33.38 -30.01 15.79
C THR A 93 -33.39 -28.60 16.37
N ALA A 94 -33.60 -27.60 15.51
CA ALA A 94 -33.73 -26.22 15.96
C ALA A 94 -34.93 -26.09 16.92
N PRO A 95 -34.76 -25.48 18.11
CA PRO A 95 -35.86 -25.33 19.06
C PRO A 95 -36.92 -24.39 18.48
N VAL A 96 -38.13 -24.92 18.29
CA VAL A 96 -39.30 -24.20 17.72
C VAL A 96 -39.87 -23.19 18.71
N ASN A 97 -39.72 -23.43 20.02
CA ASN A 97 -40.21 -22.54 21.07
C ASN A 97 -39.06 -21.74 21.72
N PRO A 98 -39.24 -20.43 21.93
CA PRO A 98 -38.26 -19.62 22.65
C PRO A 98 -38.14 -20.08 24.12
N PRO A 99 -36.95 -19.99 24.73
CA PRO A 99 -36.75 -20.37 26.11
C PRO A 99 -37.57 -19.47 27.05
N VAL A 100 -38.41 -20.08 27.87
CA VAL A 100 -39.26 -19.38 28.85
C VAL A 100 -38.58 -19.45 30.23
N ARG A 101 -38.62 -18.34 30.99
CA ARG A 101 -38.17 -18.36 32.39
C ARG A 101 -39.11 -19.26 33.20
N VAL A 102 -38.60 -20.38 33.67
CA VAL A 102 -39.32 -21.25 34.62
C VAL A 102 -39.32 -20.55 35.97
N LYS A 103 -40.48 -20.10 36.44
CA LYS A 103 -40.69 -19.74 37.85
C LYS A 103 -41.05 -21.03 38.57
N ILE A 104 -40.18 -21.44 39.49
CA ILE A 104 -40.47 -22.53 40.42
C ILE A 104 -41.32 -21.88 41.52
N GLU A 105 -42.60 -22.19 41.57
CA GLU A 105 -43.40 -21.97 42.78
C GLU A 105 -43.14 -23.19 43.67
N GLU A 106 -42.47 -22.97 44.80
CA GLU A 106 -42.38 -23.97 45.88
C GLU A 106 -43.76 -24.07 46.54
N ASP A 107 -44.30 -25.29 46.58
CA ASP A 107 -45.53 -25.67 47.30
C ASP A 107 -45.42 -25.47 48.82
#